data_AF-A0AAV5MTV1-F1
#
_entry.id   AF-A0AAV5MTV1-F1
#
_cell.length_a   1.000
_cell.length_b   1.000
_cell.length_c   1.000
_cell.angle_alpha   90.00
_cell.angle_beta   90.00
_cell.angle_gamma   90.00
#
_symmetry.space_group_name_H-M   'P 1'
#
loop_
_entity.id
_entity.type
_entity.pdbx_description
1 polymer ?
#
loop_
_entity_poly.entity_id
_entity_poly.type
_entity_poly.pdbx_seq_one_letter_code
_entity_poly.pdbx_strand_id
1 'polypeptide(L)' 'MALSLLRPRTSPSYHGELSELISGLERPCLHALSLGFQHPYTGENVHFSCPPPSDFADVLRQLRKISTEKASY' A
#
# COMPACT_ATOMS: atom_id res chain seq x y z
N MET A 1 -12.86 10.54 -1.87
CA MET A 1 -13.21 9.27 -1.17
C MET A 1 -12.10 8.77 -0.23
N ALA A 2 -10.83 8.64 -0.65
CA ALA A 2 -9.77 8.17 0.26
C ALA A 2 -9.41 9.17 1.37
N LEU A 3 -9.25 10.47 1.05
CA LEU A 3 -8.91 11.51 2.03
C LEU A 3 -9.91 11.63 3.18
N SER A 4 -11.21 11.54 2.90
CA SER A 4 -12.26 11.59 3.93
C SER A 4 -12.17 10.44 4.93
N LEU A 5 -11.62 9.30 4.52
CA LEU A 5 -11.41 8.14 5.41
C LEU A 5 -10.12 8.26 6.24
N LEU A 6 -9.12 8.97 5.71
CA LEU A 6 -7.81 9.11 6.35
C LEU A 6 -7.73 10.30 7.33
N ARG A 7 -8.46 11.39 7.06
CA ARG A 7 -8.46 12.60 7.91
C ARG A 7 -8.81 12.35 9.38
N PRO A 8 -9.82 11.53 9.75
CA PRO A 8 -10.13 11.26 11.16
C PRO A 8 -9.04 10.45 11.88
N ARG A 9 -8.24 9.69 11.12
CA ARG A 9 -7.22 8.78 11.67
C ARG A 9 -5.85 9.44 11.80
N THR A 10 -5.66 10.64 11.29
CA THR A 10 -4.36 11.33 11.19
C THR A 10 -4.45 12.75 11.77
N SER A 11 -3.33 13.28 12.27
CA SER A 11 -3.29 14.67 12.76
C SER A 11 -3.54 15.66 11.61
N PRO A 12 -4.23 16.80 11.85
CA PRO A 12 -4.42 17.86 10.85
C PRO A 12 -3.13 18.32 10.17
N SER A 13 -2.00 18.23 10.86
CA SER A 13 -0.67 18.56 10.31
C SER A 13 -0.29 17.76 9.07
N TYR A 14 -0.80 16.53 8.91
CA TYR A 14 -0.49 15.66 7.76
C TYR A 14 -1.54 15.74 6.64
N HIS A 15 -2.60 16.54 6.78
CA HIS A 15 -3.68 16.54 5.79
C HIS A 15 -3.24 17.07 4.42
N GLY A 16 -2.26 17.99 4.38
CA GLY A 16 -1.64 18.46 3.13
C GLY A 16 -0.81 17.38 2.46
N GLU A 17 0.13 16.78 3.20
CA GLU A 17 0.99 15.69 2.73
C GLU A 17 0.18 14.48 2.23
N LEU A 18 -0.87 14.10 2.97
CA LEU A 18 -1.79 13.03 2.54
C LEU A 18 -2.54 13.38 1.25
N SER A 19 -2.89 14.66 1.05
CA SER A 19 -3.59 15.09 -0.16
C SER A 19 -2.68 14.98 -1.38
N GLU A 20 -1.44 15.45 -1.28
CA GLU A 20 -0.45 15.32 -2.35
C GLU A 20 -0.16 13.84 -2.65
N LEU A 21 0.04 13.03 -1.60
CA LEU A 21 0.32 11.61 -1.75
C LEU A 21 -0.80 10.85 -2.47
N ILE A 22 -2.06 11.12 -2.11
CA ILE A 22 -3.21 10.45 -2.72
C ILE A 22 -3.45 10.96 -4.15
N SER A 23 -3.23 12.25 -4.40
CA SER A 23 -3.31 12.83 -5.73
C SER A 23 -2.24 12.26 -6.69
N GLY A 24 -1.11 11.80 -6.18
CA GLY A 24 -0.06 11.12 -6.95
C GLY A 24 -0.35 9.67 -7.32
N LEU A 25 -1.48 9.08 -6.88
CA LEU A 25 -1.84 7.70 -7.20
C LEU A 25 -2.54 7.61 -8.56
N GLU A 26 -1.78 7.22 -9.59
CA GLU A 26 -2.30 7.10 -10.96
C GLU A 26 -3.10 5.81 -11.21
N ARG A 27 -2.97 4.82 -10.32
CA ARG A 27 -3.61 3.51 -10.44
C ARG A 27 -3.98 2.94 -9.07
N PRO A 28 -4.90 1.96 -8.99
CA PRO A 28 -5.18 1.27 -7.74
C PRO A 28 -3.90 0.69 -7.12
N CYS A 29 -3.69 0.97 -5.83
CA CYS A 29 -2.65 0.33 -5.02
C CYS A 29 -3.08 -1.10 -4.67
N LEU A 30 -3.22 -1.96 -5.69
CA LEU A 30 -3.53 -3.38 -5.55
C LEU A 30 -2.45 -4.19 -6.27
N HIS A 31 -1.80 -5.11 -5.55
CA HIS A 31 -0.69 -5.91 -6.07
C HIS A 31 -0.85 -7.39 -5.69
N ALA A 32 -0.75 -8.29 -6.67
CA ALA A 32 -0.70 -9.73 -6.44
C ALA A 32 0.73 -10.14 -6.08
N LEU A 33 1.02 -10.23 -4.78
CA LEU A 33 2.36 -10.51 -4.27
C LEU A 33 2.85 -11.93 -4.62
N SER A 34 1.94 -12.90 -4.56
CA SER A 34 2.27 -14.31 -4.73
C SER A 34 1.20 -15.03 -5.54
N LEU A 35 1.63 -16.00 -6.35
CA LEU A 35 0.77 -16.90 -7.10
C LEU A 35 1.22 -18.34 -6.83
N GLY A 36 0.29 -19.18 -6.37
CA GLY A 36 0.54 -20.60 -6.17
C GLY A 36 -0.54 -21.43 -6.84
N PHE A 37 -0.14 -22.47 -7.57
CA PHE A 37 -1.05 -23.41 -8.22
C PHE A 37 -0.35 -24.74 -8.51
N GLN A 38 -1.13 -25.77 -8.86
CA GLN A 38 -0.59 -27.03 -9.33
C GLN A 38 -0.22 -26.92 -10.81
N HIS A 39 1.04 -27.22 -11.16
CA HIS A 39 1.49 -27.14 -12.54
C HIS A 39 0.71 -28.14 -13.41
N PRO A 40 0.07 -27.69 -14.51
CA PRO A 40 -0.93 -28.49 -15.23
C PRO A 40 -0.34 -29.71 -15.94
N TYR A 41 0.97 -29.73 -16.21
CA TYR A 41 1.64 -30.86 -16.87
C TYR A 41 2.39 -31.76 -15.89
N THR A 42 3.08 -31.20 -14.90
CA THR A 42 3.93 -31.97 -13.98
C THR A 42 3.20 -32.39 -12.70
N GLY A 43 2.08 -31.74 -12.36
CA GLY A 43 1.34 -32.00 -11.13
C GLY A 43 2.01 -31.47 -9.86
N GLU A 44 3.16 -30.82 -9.97
CA GLU A 44 3.90 -30.24 -8.84
C GLU A 44 3.27 -28.93 -8.36
N ASN A 45 3.33 -28.67 -7.05
CA ASN A 45 2.92 -27.39 -6.50
C ASN A 45 4.01 -26.35 -6.79
N VAL A 46 3.67 -25.35 -7.61
CA VAL A 46 4.57 -24.25 -7.95
C VAL A 46 4.15 -22.98 -7.23
N HIS A 47 5.14 -22.15 -6.87
CA HIS A 47 4.94 -20.88 -6.20
C HIS A 47 5.80 -19.80 -6.84
N PHE A 48 5.17 -18.67 -7.13
CA PHE A 48 5.80 -17.49 -7.70
C PHE A 48 5.57 -16.31 -6.77
N SER A 49 6.58 -15.43 -6.66
CA SER A 49 6.46 -14.19 -5.91
C SER A 49 7.06 -13.04 -6.71
N CYS A 50 6.39 -11.88 -6.64
CA CYS A 50 6.85 -10.65 -7.26
C CYS A 50 6.72 -9.53 -6.24
N PRO A 51 7.81 -8.82 -5.89
CA PRO A 51 7.72 -7.70 -4.94
C PRO A 51 6.79 -6.62 -5.49
N PRO A 52 6.15 -5.82 -4.61
CA PRO A 52 5.35 -4.69 -5.05
C PRO A 52 6.19 -3.70 -5.86
N PRO A 53 5.59 -3.04 -6.86
CA PRO A 53 6.21 -1.92 -7.57
C PRO A 53 6.70 -0.81 -6.62
N SER A 54 7.73 -0.08 -7.04
CA SER A 54 8.40 0.94 -6.21
C SER A 54 7.47 2.08 -5.79
N ASP A 55 6.58 2.52 -6.69
CA ASP A 55 5.55 3.52 -6.42
C ASP A 55 4.65 3.12 -5.24
N PHE A 56 4.20 1.87 -5.19
CA PHE A 56 3.42 1.33 -4.08
C PHE A 56 4.25 1.35 -2.79
N ALA A 57 5.47 0.80 -2.83
CA ALA A 57 6.33 0.68 -1.66
C ALA A 57 6.63 2.05 -1.03
N ASP A 58 6.84 3.07 -1.86
CA ASP A 58 7.10 4.44 -1.41
C ASP A 58 5.88 5.06 -0.73
N VAL A 59 4.68 4.92 -1.32
CA VAL A 59 3.43 5.40 -0.71
C VAL A 59 3.16 4.72 0.62
N LEU A 60 3.35 3.40 0.69
CA LEU A 60 3.18 2.62 1.92
C LEU A 60 4.14 3.08 3.02
N ARG A 61 5.40 3.38 2.66
CA ARG A 61 6.41 3.89 3.61
C ARG A 61 5.97 5.24 4.20
N GLN A 62 5.50 6.16 3.37
CA GLN A 62 5.03 7.48 3.83
C GLN A 62 3.81 7.36 4.75
N LEU A 63 2.82 6.54 4.36
CA LEU A 63 1.63 6.29 5.18
C LEU A 63 1.97 5.69 6.55
N ARG A 64 2.96 4.79 6.62
CA ARG A 64 3.41 4.20 7.89
C ARG A 64 4.01 5.26 8.82
N LYS A 65 4.83 6.17 8.28
CA LYS A 65 5.42 7.29 9.06
C LYS A 65 4.33 8.14 9.72
N ILE A 66 3.31 8.52 8.93
CA ILE A 66 2.17 9.33 9.41
C ILE A 66 1.37 8.59 10.50
N SER A 67 1.27 7.26 10.42
CA SER A 67 0.55 6.45 11.41
C SER A 67 1.30 6.28 12.73
N THR A 68 2.63 6.08 12.69
CA THR A 68 3.42 5.78 13.88
C THR A 68 3.54 6.98 14.83
N GLU A 69 3.53 8.20 14.29
CA GLU A 69 3.62 9.44 15.07
C GLU A 69 2.38 9.72 15.95
N LYS A 70 1.26 9.01 15.74
CA LYS A 70 0.03 9.14 16.55
C LYS A 70 0.00 8.24 17.79
N ALA A 71 0.95 7.31 17.96
CA ALA A 71 0.92 6.31 19.05
C ALA A 71 1.63 6.76 20.35
N SER A 72 2.08 8.01 20.44
CA SER A 72 2.74 8.56 21.63
C SER A 72 1.89 9.62 22.29
N TYR A 73 0.78 9.22 22.92
CA TYR A 73 0.08 9.97 23.98
C TYR A 73 -0.65 9.01 24.90
#